data_AF-A0A1W5D6U2-F1
#
_entry.id   AF-A0A1W5D6U2-F1
#
_cell.length_a   1.000
_cell.length_b   1.000
_cell.length_c   1.000
_cell.angle_alpha   90.00
_cell.angle_beta   90.00
_cell.angle_gamma   90.00
#
_symmetry.space_group_name_H-M   'P 1'
#
loop_
_entity.id
_entity.type
_entity.pdbx_description
1 polymer ?
#
loop_
_entity_poly.entity_id
_entity_poly.type
_entity_poly.pdbx_seq_one_letter_code
_entity_poly.pdbx_strand_id
1 'polypeptide(L)'
;MDNLLEQETWEDVDEELGTGILPRTIDEAMRTRVKHILGMMTVAKRPLWLHEIQGALSIRLDDKSIDWQHRKIRKHLKATCGSIVEVHEYDSVELVHHTAKTFLQQTHSEQLINADIANG
;
A
#
# COMPACT_ATOMS: atom_id res chain seq x y z
N MET A 1 -10.60 17.51 26.34
CA MET A 1 -9.64 17.91 25.29
C MET A 1 -8.80 16.69 25.07
N ASP A 2 -9.29 15.78 24.22
CA ASP A 2 -8.61 14.53 23.96
C ASP A 2 -7.38 14.82 23.11
N ASN A 3 -6.23 14.40 23.63
CA ASN A 3 -4.97 14.47 22.93
C ASN A 3 -5.14 13.79 21.59
N LEU A 4 -5.08 14.63 20.55
CA LEU A 4 -4.86 14.28 19.17
C LEU A 4 -3.47 13.61 19.15
N LEU A 5 -3.45 12.29 19.42
CA LEU A 5 -2.23 11.51 19.47
C LEU A 5 -1.44 11.81 18.20
N GLU A 6 -0.24 12.33 18.46
CA GLU A 6 0.87 12.43 17.54
C GLU A 6 0.83 11.21 16.63
N GLN A 7 0.50 11.43 15.35
CA GLN A 7 0.65 10.39 14.35
C GLN A 7 2.15 10.08 14.34
N GLU A 8 2.53 8.89 14.83
CA GLU A 8 3.91 8.41 14.79
C GLU A 8 4.45 8.66 13.38
N THR A 9 5.48 9.50 13.31
CA THR A 9 6.18 9.80 12.09
C THR A 9 6.76 8.50 11.56
N TRP A 10 6.59 8.21 10.27
CA TRP A 10 7.07 6.96 9.67
C TRP A 10 8.60 6.76 9.76
N GLU A 11 9.34 7.76 10.23
CA GLU A 11 10.74 7.68 10.63
C GLU A 11 10.92 6.77 11.86
N ASP A 12 10.05 6.90 12.87
CA ASP A 12 10.03 6.05 14.06
C ASP A 12 9.68 4.59 13.69
N VAL A 13 8.76 4.43 12.73
CA VAL A 13 8.31 3.12 12.22
C VAL A 13 9.42 2.36 11.47
N ASP A 14 10.32 3.06 10.75
CA ASP A 14 11.40 2.43 9.99
C ASP A 14 12.55 1.95 10.90
N GLU A 15 12.80 2.68 11.99
CA GLU A 15 13.77 2.32 13.03
C GLU A 15 13.31 1.09 13.84
N GLU A 16 12.02 1.03 14.22
CA GLU A 16 11.46 -0.12 14.95
C GLU A 16 11.41 -1.41 14.13
N LEU A 17 11.25 -1.33 12.80
CA LEU A 17 11.25 -2.49 11.90
C LEU A 17 12.57 -3.26 11.87
N GLY A 18 13.67 -2.70 12.40
CA GLY A 18 14.95 -3.39 12.57
C GLY A 18 14.98 -4.40 13.73
N THR A 19 13.99 -4.37 14.63
CA THR A 19 14.03 -5.10 15.92
C THR A 19 13.24 -6.42 15.94
N GLY A 20 12.55 -6.77 14.85
CA GLY A 20 11.87 -8.07 14.69
C GLY A 20 10.58 -8.25 15.50
N ILE A 21 10.16 -7.27 16.30
CA ILE A 21 8.87 -7.24 17.00
C ILE A 21 8.16 -5.94 16.63
N LEU A 22 7.08 -6.02 15.85
CA LEU A 22 6.29 -4.86 15.46
C LEU A 22 5.17 -4.59 16.49
N PRO A 23 5.03 -3.35 16.99
CA PRO A 23 3.84 -2.92 17.73
C PRO A 23 2.56 -3.18 16.92
N ARG A 24 1.47 -3.55 17.61
CA ARG A 24 0.19 -3.92 16.96
C ARG A 24 -0.39 -2.83 16.06
N THR A 25 -0.20 -1.56 16.42
CA THR A 25 -0.64 -0.40 15.64
C THR A 25 0.11 -0.26 14.33
N ILE A 26 1.44 -0.51 14.35
CA ILE A 26 2.30 -0.50 13.18
C ILE A 26 1.98 -1.68 12.25
N ASP A 27 1.68 -2.85 12.81
CA ASP A 27 1.20 -4.02 12.05
C ASP A 27 -0.09 -3.71 11.30
N GLU A 28 -1.06 -3.05 11.94
CA GLU A 28 -2.34 -2.68 11.30
C GLU A 28 -2.19 -1.60 10.22
N ALA A 29 -1.37 -0.58 10.46
CA ALA A 29 -1.07 0.46 9.48
C ALA A 29 -0.34 -0.11 8.25
N MET A 30 0.63 -1.01 8.48
CA MET A 30 1.32 -1.74 7.43
C MET A 30 0.35 -2.63 6.65
N ARG A 31 -0.51 -3.38 7.34
CA ARG A 31 -1.51 -4.26 6.72
C ARG A 31 -2.48 -3.48 5.85
N THR A 32 -2.94 -2.32 6.31
CA THR A 32 -3.80 -1.42 5.54
C THR A 32 -3.10 -0.91 4.28
N ARG A 33 -1.83 -0.52 4.40
CA ARG A 33 -1.02 -0.08 3.26
C ARG A 33 -0.85 -1.21 2.23
N VAL A 34 -0.53 -2.43 2.67
CA VAL A 34 -0.42 -3.60 1.79
C VAL A 34 -1.73 -3.85 1.05
N LYS A 35 -2.87 -3.79 1.76
CA LYS A 35 -4.19 -3.95 1.13
C LYS A 35 -4.44 -2.90 0.03
N HIS A 36 -4.15 -1.62 0.27
CA HIS A 36 -4.31 -0.59 -0.75
C HIS A 36 -3.44 -0.84 -1.98
N ILE A 37 -2.17 -1.19 -1.78
CA ILE A 37 -1.24 -1.50 -2.87
C ILE A 37 -1.79 -2.67 -3.71
N LEU A 38 -2.14 -3.79 -3.05
CA LEU A 38 -2.66 -4.97 -3.74
C LEU A 38 -3.99 -4.66 -4.43
N GLY A 39 -4.85 -3.83 -3.84
CA GLY A 39 -6.12 -3.40 -4.44
C GLY A 39 -5.92 -2.59 -5.72
N MET A 40 -4.92 -1.70 -5.77
CA MET A 40 -4.58 -1.02 -7.03
C MET A 40 -4.12 -2.01 -8.11
N MET A 41 -3.32 -3.00 -7.73
CA MET A 41 -2.79 -4.00 -8.67
C MET A 41 -3.88 -4.95 -9.20
N THR A 42 -4.92 -5.26 -8.41
CA THR A 42 -6.02 -6.10 -8.89
C THR A 42 -6.86 -5.40 -9.97
N VAL A 43 -7.00 -4.08 -9.91
CA VAL A 43 -7.77 -3.31 -10.92
C VAL A 43 -6.91 -2.80 -12.08
N ALA A 44 -5.59 -2.73 -11.91
CA ALA A 44 -4.67 -2.32 -12.96
C ALA A 44 -4.77 -3.24 -14.21
N LYS A 45 -4.71 -2.61 -15.39
CA LYS A 45 -4.71 -3.28 -16.71
C LYS A 45 -3.31 -3.63 -17.20
N ARG A 46 -2.28 -3.04 -16.60
CA ARG A 46 -0.85 -3.20 -16.92
C ARG A 46 -0.04 -3.20 -15.62
N PRO A 47 1.24 -3.60 -15.64
CA PRO A 47 2.16 -3.34 -14.55
C PRO A 47 2.13 -1.85 -14.16
N LEU A 48 2.19 -1.59 -12.86
CA LEU A 48 2.22 -0.24 -12.30
C LEU A 48 3.66 0.15 -12.03
N TRP A 49 4.04 1.38 -12.37
CA TRP A 49 5.34 1.88 -11.94
C TRP A 49 5.29 2.25 -10.45
N LEU A 50 6.40 2.05 -9.75
CA LEU A 50 6.51 2.34 -8.33
C LEU A 50 6.13 3.80 -8.00
N HIS A 51 6.48 4.75 -8.87
CA HIS A 51 6.11 6.15 -8.70
C HIS A 51 4.60 6.41 -8.86
N GLU A 52 3.88 5.59 -9.62
CA GLU A 52 2.42 5.67 -9.74
C GLU A 52 1.75 5.19 -8.44
N ILE A 53 2.22 4.07 -7.90
CA ILE A 53 1.78 3.54 -6.61
C ILE A 53 2.07 4.56 -5.51
N GLN A 54 3.26 5.16 -5.52
CA GLN A 54 3.64 6.23 -4.60
C GLN A 54 2.69 7.43 -4.69
N GLY A 55 2.44 7.92 -5.90
CA GLY A 55 1.54 9.05 -6.13
C GLY A 55 0.14 8.77 -5.58
N ALA A 56 -0.40 7.59 -5.85
CA ALA A 56 -1.70 7.18 -5.33
C ALA A 56 -1.74 7.10 -3.80
N LEU A 57 -0.70 6.53 -3.17
CA LEU A 57 -0.59 6.46 -1.70
C LEU A 57 -0.42 7.84 -1.05
N SER A 58 0.14 8.82 -1.76
CA SER A 58 0.32 10.18 -1.25
C SER A 58 -1.00 10.98 -1.20
N ILE A 59 -2.02 10.63 -1.98
CA ILE A 59 -3.30 11.35 -2.02
C ILE A 59 -4.13 11.06 -0.78
N ARG A 60 -4.58 12.12 -0.08
CA ARG A 60 -5.57 12.04 1.00
C ARG A 60 -6.93 12.42 0.44
N LEU A 61 -7.85 11.47 0.40
CA LEU A 61 -9.19 11.70 -0.17
C LEU A 61 -10.04 12.60 0.73
N ASP A 62 -9.85 12.53 2.05
CA ASP A 62 -10.68 13.24 3.04
C ASP A 62 -10.53 14.75 2.97
N ASP A 63 -9.30 15.24 2.80
CA ASP A 63 -9.00 16.67 2.77
C ASP A 63 -8.41 17.14 1.44
N LYS A 64 -8.42 16.27 0.42
CA LYS A 64 -7.92 16.54 -0.94
C LYS A 64 -6.48 17.06 -0.96
N SER A 65 -5.65 16.62 0.00
CA SER A 65 -4.25 16.99 0.10
C SER A 65 -3.32 15.92 -0.47
N ILE A 66 -2.08 16.31 -0.73
CA ILE A 66 -1.00 15.40 -1.11
C ILE A 66 0.03 15.39 0.01
N ASP A 67 0.28 14.21 0.55
CA ASP A 67 1.30 13.97 1.56
C ASP A 67 2.62 13.56 0.89
N TRP A 68 3.49 14.56 0.75
CA TRP A 68 4.79 14.43 0.09
C TRP A 68 5.88 13.80 0.97
N GLN A 69 5.70 13.79 2.30
CA GLN A 69 6.77 13.46 3.24
C GLN A 69 6.56 12.12 3.94
N HIS A 70 5.33 11.81 4.36
CA HIS A 70 5.08 10.71 5.28
C HIS A 70 4.68 9.40 4.57
N ARG A 71 4.21 9.44 3.31
CA ARG A 71 3.73 8.23 2.61
C ARG A 71 4.67 7.68 1.55
N LYS A 72 5.97 7.92 1.67
CA LYS A 72 6.99 7.33 0.78
C LYS A 72 7.08 5.81 0.91
N ILE A 73 7.13 5.10 -0.20
CA ILE A 73 7.50 3.68 -0.27
C ILE A 73 9.01 3.62 -0.01
N ARG A 74 9.38 3.43 1.26
CA ARG A 74 10.78 3.33 1.70
C ARG A 74 11.36 1.92 1.52
N LYS A 75 10.49 0.90 1.53
CA LYS A 75 10.86 -0.52 1.37
C LYS A 75 10.47 -1.04 0.01
N HIS A 76 11.30 -1.92 -0.55
CA HIS A 76 11.03 -2.58 -1.82
C HIS A 76 9.67 -3.29 -1.74
N LEU A 77 8.83 -3.15 -2.77
CA LEU A 77 7.47 -3.72 -2.77
C LEU A 77 7.45 -5.24 -2.50
N LYS A 78 8.50 -5.95 -2.92
CA LYS A 78 8.71 -7.38 -2.61
C LYS A 78 8.89 -7.68 -1.12
N ALA A 79 9.47 -6.78 -0.34
CA ALA A 79 9.59 -6.91 1.11
C ALA A 79 8.25 -6.65 1.82
N THR A 80 7.44 -5.75 1.27
CA THR A 80 6.15 -5.33 1.87
C THR A 80 5.02 -6.28 1.51
N CYS A 81 4.92 -6.68 0.24
CA CYS A 81 3.84 -7.53 -0.28
C CYS A 81 4.26 -9.01 -0.38
N GLY A 82 5.53 -9.34 -0.13
CA GLY A 82 6.03 -10.71 -0.21
C GLY A 82 6.10 -11.24 -1.64
N SER A 83 5.99 -12.57 -1.79
CA SER A 83 6.14 -13.27 -3.07
C SER A 83 4.95 -13.17 -4.02
N ILE A 84 3.87 -12.48 -3.62
CA ILE A 84 2.69 -12.30 -4.48
C ILE A 84 2.93 -11.26 -5.60
N VAL A 85 3.96 -10.43 -5.42
CA VAL A 85 4.36 -9.40 -6.38
C VAL A 85 5.71 -9.71 -6.99
N GLU A 86 5.88 -9.33 -8.25
CA GLU A 86 7.16 -9.29 -8.94
C GLU A 86 7.51 -7.84 -9.26
N VAL A 87 8.78 -7.48 -9.05
CA VAL A 87 9.31 -6.14 -9.35
C VAL A 87 10.35 -6.31 -10.45
N HIS A 88 10.09 -5.66 -11.58
CA HIS A 88 10.92 -5.75 -12.78
C HIS A 88 12.04 -4.72 -12.79
N GLU A 89 12.94 -4.86 -13.76
CA GLU A 89 13.89 -3.81 -14.14
C GLU A 89 13.11 -2.52 -14.43
N TYR A 90 13.58 -1.38 -13.92
CA TYR A 90 12.92 -0.07 -14.02
C TYR A 90 11.66 0.14 -13.16
N ASP A 91 11.59 -0.54 -12.01
CA ASP A 91 10.61 -0.29 -10.93
C ASP A 91 9.13 -0.47 -11.34
N SER A 92 8.85 -1.26 -12.38
CA SER A 92 7.48 -1.69 -12.66
C SER A 92 7.13 -2.91 -11.81
N VAL A 93 5.90 -2.97 -11.33
CA VAL A 93 5.42 -3.98 -10.38
C VAL A 93 4.12 -4.58 -10.87
N GLU A 94 4.04 -5.90 -10.80
CA GLU A 94 2.84 -6.65 -11.13
C GLU A 94 2.62 -7.82 -10.17
N LEU A 95 1.43 -8.42 -10.24
CA LEU A 95 1.14 -9.66 -9.52
C LEU A 95 1.85 -10.81 -10.23
N VAL A 96 2.48 -11.70 -9.47
CA VAL A 96 3.31 -12.81 -9.98
C VAL A 96 2.58 -13.71 -10.98
N HIS A 97 1.25 -13.80 -10.89
CA HIS A 97 0.44 -14.59 -11.80
C HIS A 97 -1.03 -14.14 -11.80
N HIS A 98 -1.76 -14.44 -12.89
CA HIS A 98 -3.18 -14.11 -13.00
C HIS A 98 -4.05 -14.73 -11.89
N THR A 99 -3.67 -15.90 -11.37
CA THR A 99 -4.41 -16.54 -10.25
C THR A 99 -4.29 -15.75 -8.95
N ALA A 100 -3.19 -15.03 -8.72
CA ALA A 100 -3.06 -14.15 -7.56
C ALA A 100 -4.06 -12.99 -7.64
N LYS A 101 -4.27 -12.44 -8.84
CA LYS A 101 -5.30 -11.42 -9.10
C LYS A 101 -6.69 -11.97 -8.80
N THR A 102 -7.04 -13.14 -9.34
CA THR A 102 -8.34 -13.79 -9.08
C THR A 102 -8.55 -14.06 -7.58
N PHE A 103 -7.53 -14.58 -6.89
CA PHE A 103 -7.58 -14.85 -5.46
C PHE A 103 -7.87 -13.58 -4.64
N LEU A 104 -7.13 -12.50 -4.90
CA LEU A 104 -7.32 -11.22 -4.23
C LEU A 104 -8.70 -10.62 -4.50
N GLN A 105 -9.17 -10.71 -5.75
CA GLN A 105 -10.50 -10.23 -6.14
C GLN A 105 -11.63 -11.02 -5.49
N GLN A 106 -11.47 -12.32 -5.24
CA GLN A 106 -12.50 -13.17 -4.62
C GLN A 106 -12.48 -13.09 -3.09
N THR A 107 -11.31 -12.91 -2.49
CA THR A 107 -11.12 -12.99 -1.04
C THR A 107 -11.26 -11.62 -0.35
N HIS A 108 -11.06 -10.54 -1.11
CA HIS A 108 -11.06 -9.18 -0.56
C HIS A 108 -11.93 -8.21 -1.38
N SER A 109 -12.94 -8.71 -2.11
CA SER A 109 -13.84 -7.92 -2.96
C SER A 109 -14.49 -6.74 -2.22
N GLU A 110 -14.75 -6.88 -0.93
CA GLU A 110 -15.40 -5.86 -0.09
C GLU A 110 -14.40 -4.89 0.59
N GLN A 111 -13.09 -5.16 0.54
CA GLN A 111 -12.06 -4.43 1.30
C GLN A 111 -10.97 -3.80 0.43
N LEU A 112 -10.91 -4.12 -0.86
CA LEU A 112 -10.01 -3.50 -1.82
C LEU A 112 -10.82 -2.44 -2.55
N ILE A 113 -10.43 -1.17 -2.35
CA ILE A 113 -10.92 0.07 -3.00
C ILE A 113 -12.09 -0.19 -3.95
N ASN A 114 -13.30 0.22 -3.57
CA ASN A 114 -14.48 0.17 -4.43
C ASN A 114 -14.19 0.84 -5.78
N ALA A 115 -13.83 0.04 -6.77
CA ALA A 115 -13.51 0.50 -8.12
C ALA A 115 -14.75 1.08 -8.82
N ASP A 116 -15.94 0.83 -8.27
CA ASP A 116 -17.21 1.40 -8.72
C ASP A 116 -17.28 2.93 -8.56
N ILE A 117 -16.38 3.55 -7.79
CA ILE A 117 -16.27 5.01 -7.68
C ILE A 117 -15.48 5.62 -8.87
N ALA A 118 -14.76 4.81 -9.66
CA ALA A 118 -13.93 5.29 -10.78
C ALA A 118 -14.64 5.29 -12.14
N ASN A 119 -15.91 4.86 -12.22
CA ASN A 119 -16.72 4.85 -13.46
C ASN A 119 -17.97 5.75 -13.34
N GLY A 120 -17.82 6.95 -12.76
CA GLY A 120 -18.84 8.01 -12.75
C GLY A 120 -18.52 9.13 -13.72
#